data_AF-A0AAW1CAC9-F1
#
_entry.id   AF-A0AAW1CAC9-F1
#
_cell.length_a   1.000
_cell.length_b   1.000
_cell.length_c   1.000
_cell.angle_alpha   90.00
_cell.angle_beta   90.00
_cell.angle_gamma   90.00
#
_symmetry.space_group_name_H-M   'P 1'
#
loop_
_entity.id
_entity.type
_entity.pdbx_description
1 polymer ?
#
loop_
_entity_poly.entity_id
_entity_poly.type
_entity_poly.pdbx_seq_one_letter_code
_entity_poly.pdbx_strand_id
1 'polypeptide(L)'
;MEDIKMAGYNSFRRSLETLGKKQYQVQHGLCSYTFLLPEMDNCRSSSTTPYVSNAVQRDAPLEYDDSIQRLQLLENMLENNTQWLMKIENYIQDNMKKEMVEIQQNAVQNQTAVMIELGTNLLNQTAEQTRKLTDVEAHVLNQTTRLELQLLAHSISTNKLEMQISDQTNEIGKLQEKNSLLEKKVLEMESKHISQLQSMKEEKDKLQSLVSRQNSIIEELEKQLVNATANNSFLQKQQHDLRETVQNLFAMISTPQPSKSALITGKEQISFKDCSEAFKMGFTASGIYTLILSNTGEEKKTYCDMETAGGGWTIIQRRLDGNVDFDRTWAEYKMGFGNPSGEYWLGNELVSQLTNQKQYVLRIQLKDWEGNEAYSLYEHFSLADEELKYRINFKGLTGTAGKISSISQPGNGFSTKDVDNDKCICKCSQMLTGGWWFDACGPSNLNGLYYPLRQNTNKFKGIKWYYWKGAGYSLKATIMMIRPTDF
;
A
#
# COMPACT_ATOMS: atom_id res chain seq x y z
N MET A 1 35.85 -47.94 -41.94
CA MET A 1 35.59 -47.55 -43.33
C MET A 1 35.95 -46.08 -43.41
N GLU A 2 37.21 -45.76 -43.71
CA GLU A 2 37.75 -45.70 -45.09
C GLU A 2 37.01 -44.62 -45.90
N ASP A 3 37.62 -43.69 -46.65
CA ASP A 3 39.01 -43.52 -47.07
C ASP A 3 39.21 -42.12 -47.69
N ILE A 4 40.41 -41.58 -47.46
CA ILE A 4 41.38 -40.94 -48.38
C ILE A 4 40.92 -40.55 -49.81
N LYS A 5 41.18 -39.29 -50.23
CA LYS A 5 41.98 -38.84 -51.43
C LYS A 5 41.57 -37.40 -51.82
N MET A 6 42.43 -36.39 -51.66
CA MET A 6 43.55 -35.97 -52.53
C MET A 6 43.12 -35.61 -53.96
N ALA A 7 43.11 -34.31 -54.26
CA ALA A 7 43.08 -33.77 -55.63
C ALA A 7 44.13 -32.66 -55.74
N GLY A 8 45.20 -32.94 -56.49
CA GLY A 8 46.19 -31.96 -56.87
C GLY A 8 45.78 -31.21 -58.14
N TYR A 9 46.33 -30.02 -58.33
CA TYR A 9 46.48 -29.41 -59.65
C TYR A 9 47.82 -28.67 -59.70
N ASN A 10 48.81 -29.29 -60.35
CA ASN A 10 50.05 -28.65 -60.77
C ASN A 10 49.78 -27.84 -62.04
N SER A 11 50.08 -26.54 -62.02
CA SER A 11 50.26 -25.77 -63.26
C SER A 11 51.74 -25.46 -63.45
N PHE A 12 52.38 -26.17 -64.37
CA PHE A 12 53.71 -25.84 -64.89
C PHE A 12 53.59 -24.59 -65.78
N ARG A 13 54.34 -23.53 -65.46
CA ARG A 13 54.61 -22.42 -66.38
C ARG A 13 56.09 -22.41 -66.75
N ARG A 14 56.35 -22.53 -68.05
CA ARG A 14 57.65 -22.52 -68.71
C ARG A 14 57.94 -21.09 -69.18
N SER A 15 59.09 -20.54 -68.80
CA SER A 15 59.65 -19.27 -69.30
C SER A 15 61.17 -19.34 -69.10
N LEU A 16 61.89 -19.83 -70.10
CA LEU A 16 62.71 -19.07 -71.05
C LEU A 16 64.09 -18.70 -70.47
N GLU A 17 65.09 -19.36 -71.04
CA GLU A 17 66.50 -19.36 -70.67
C GLU A 17 67.17 -18.00 -70.89
N THR A 18 68.03 -17.60 -69.95
CA THR A 18 69.28 -16.89 -70.26
C THR A 18 70.38 -17.34 -69.30
N LEU A 19 71.36 -18.03 -69.88
CA LEU A 19 72.68 -18.46 -69.39
C LEU A 19 72.91 -18.60 -67.86
N GLY A 20 72.91 -19.87 -67.41
CA GLY A 20 74.06 -20.38 -66.66
C GLY A 20 73.98 -20.52 -65.13
N LYS A 21 72.82 -20.75 -64.51
CA LYS A 21 72.70 -21.38 -63.17
C LYS A 21 71.40 -22.18 -63.07
N LYS A 22 71.44 -23.47 -62.71
CA LYS A 22 70.23 -24.25 -62.42
C LYS A 22 69.67 -23.87 -61.05
N GLN A 23 68.54 -23.15 -61.02
CA GLN A 23 67.76 -22.90 -59.81
C GLN A 23 66.76 -24.03 -59.58
N TYR A 24 66.74 -24.57 -58.36
CA TYR A 24 65.73 -25.52 -57.90
C TYR A 24 64.84 -24.83 -56.86
N GLN A 25 63.54 -24.74 -57.14
CA GLN A 25 62.57 -24.07 -56.29
C GLN A 25 61.53 -25.10 -55.80
N VAL A 26 61.30 -25.13 -54.49
CA VAL A 26 60.30 -26.00 -53.85
C VAL A 26 59.34 -25.14 -53.03
N GLN A 27 58.03 -25.33 -53.22
CA GLN A 27 56.97 -24.63 -52.48
C GLN A 27 56.33 -25.56 -51.46
N HIS A 28 56.19 -25.08 -50.22
CA HIS A 28 55.41 -25.74 -49.18
C HIS A 28 54.59 -24.69 -48.40
N GLY A 29 53.29 -24.60 -48.69
CA GLY A 29 52.42 -23.58 -48.10
C GLY A 29 52.79 -22.14 -48.50
N LEU A 30 52.77 -21.21 -47.55
CA LEU A 30 53.00 -19.77 -47.77
C LEU A 30 54.48 -19.35 -47.90
N CYS A 31 55.42 -20.29 -47.82
CA CYS A 31 56.86 -20.02 -47.87
C CYS A 31 57.51 -20.64 -49.11
N SER A 32 58.42 -19.90 -49.75
CA SER A 32 59.26 -20.39 -50.87
C SER A 32 60.72 -20.46 -50.47
N TYR A 33 61.37 -21.60 -50.72
CA TYR A 33 62.80 -21.82 -50.45
C TYR A 33 63.58 -21.95 -51.76
N THR A 34 64.76 -21.31 -51.84
CA THR A 34 65.64 -21.33 -53.02
C THR A 34 67.01 -21.87 -52.63
N PHE A 35 67.52 -22.86 -53.36
CA PHE A 35 68.84 -23.46 -53.12
C PHE A 35 69.82 -23.06 -54.23
N LEU A 36 71.03 -22.65 -53.83
CA LEU A 36 72.16 -22.37 -54.73
C LEU A 36 73.26 -23.42 -54.46
N LEU A 37 73.50 -24.31 -55.41
CA LEU A 37 74.61 -25.27 -55.37
C LEU A 37 75.81 -24.69 -56.15
N PRO A 38 77.01 -24.62 -55.57
CA PRO A 38 78.24 -24.31 -56.30
C PRO A 38 78.70 -25.54 -57.12
N GLU A 39 78.93 -25.37 -58.42
CA GLU A 39 79.68 -26.37 -59.21
C GLU A 39 81.20 -26.19 -59.01
N MET A 40 81.91 -27.32 -58.96
CA MET A 40 83.38 -27.40 -58.88
C MET A 40 84.00 -27.14 -60.25
N ASP A 41 84.90 -26.15 -60.35
CA ASP A 41 85.70 -25.92 -61.55
C ASP A 41 87.13 -26.43 -61.43
N ASN A 42 87.54 -27.13 -62.49
CA ASN A 42 88.83 -27.72 -62.78
C ASN A 42 90.00 -26.72 -62.74
N CYS A 43 91.18 -27.19 -62.29
CA CYS A 43 92.46 -26.69 -62.79
C CYS A 43 93.37 -27.87 -63.18
N ARG A 44 93.70 -27.92 -64.48
CA ARG A 44 94.63 -28.86 -65.12
C ARG A 44 96.09 -28.37 -65.01
N SER A 45 96.96 -29.36 -65.01
CA SER A 45 98.43 -29.42 -65.01
C SER A 45 99.19 -28.78 -66.20
N SER A 46 100.46 -28.42 -65.99
CA SER A 46 101.62 -28.63 -66.94
C SER A 46 102.94 -28.17 -66.28
N SER A 47 103.90 -29.07 -65.97
CA SER A 47 105.10 -29.48 -66.76
C SER A 47 106.28 -28.48 -66.63
N THR A 48 107.58 -28.81 -66.52
CA THR A 48 108.40 -29.89 -67.13
C THR A 48 109.85 -29.80 -66.58
N THR A 49 110.45 -30.94 -66.14
CA THR A 49 111.82 -31.52 -66.40
C THR A 49 113.14 -30.67 -66.32
N PRO A 50 114.37 -31.26 -66.14
CA PRO A 50 114.81 -32.54 -66.71
C PRO A 50 115.81 -33.48 -65.96
N TYR A 51 115.74 -34.76 -66.37
CA TYR A 51 116.77 -35.81 -66.58
C TYR A 51 118.07 -35.83 -65.77
N VAL A 52 118.48 -37.04 -65.32
CA VAL A 52 119.57 -37.85 -65.92
C VAL A 52 119.46 -39.32 -65.47
N SER A 53 119.53 -40.23 -66.45
CA SER A 53 119.80 -41.67 -66.31
C SER A 53 121.31 -41.92 -66.34
N ASN A 54 121.83 -43.01 -65.74
CA ASN A 54 122.88 -43.83 -66.36
C ASN A 54 123.14 -45.13 -65.59
N ALA A 55 123.37 -46.19 -66.36
CA ALA A 55 123.83 -47.49 -65.93
C ALA A 55 125.08 -47.88 -66.75
N VAL A 56 125.97 -48.67 -66.11
CA VAL A 56 127.03 -49.54 -66.65
C VAL A 56 128.37 -48.88 -67.08
N GLN A 57 129.49 -49.23 -66.40
CA GLN A 57 130.56 -50.16 -66.86
C GLN A 57 131.92 -49.97 -66.14
N ARG A 58 132.47 -51.11 -65.67
CA ARG A 58 133.87 -51.56 -65.42
C ARG A 58 135.08 -50.62 -65.14
N ASP A 59 135.91 -51.20 -64.25
CA ASP A 59 137.38 -51.16 -64.06
C ASP A 59 138.03 -50.06 -63.16
N ALA A 60 138.84 -50.59 -62.23
CA ALA A 60 139.53 -50.06 -61.02
C ALA A 60 140.51 -48.87 -61.23
N PRO A 61 141.14 -48.25 -60.18
CA PRO A 61 141.29 -48.70 -58.79
C PRO A 61 141.10 -47.70 -57.62
N LEU A 62 140.68 -48.30 -56.49
CA LEU A 62 140.94 -48.05 -55.06
C LEU A 62 141.06 -46.60 -54.52
N GLU A 63 140.10 -46.22 -53.67
CA GLU A 63 140.34 -45.81 -52.26
C GLU A 63 138.99 -45.82 -51.49
N TYR A 64 138.91 -46.62 -50.43
CA TYR A 64 137.69 -47.01 -49.71
C TYR A 64 137.72 -46.38 -48.30
N ASP A 65 137.05 -45.23 -48.11
CA ASP A 65 136.71 -44.75 -46.75
C ASP A 65 135.58 -43.67 -46.68
N ASP A 66 135.25 -42.94 -47.77
CA ASP A 66 134.35 -41.75 -47.68
C ASP A 66 132.84 -42.01 -47.93
N SER A 67 132.43 -43.22 -48.34
CA SER A 67 131.04 -43.51 -48.77
C SER A 67 130.11 -44.01 -47.65
N ILE A 68 130.64 -44.51 -46.54
CA ILE A 68 129.83 -45.06 -45.42
C ILE A 68 129.28 -43.93 -44.53
N GLN A 69 130.03 -42.84 -44.32
CA GLN A 69 129.59 -41.72 -43.49
C GLN A 69 128.39 -40.95 -44.05
N ARG A 70 128.26 -40.81 -45.38
CA ARG A 70 127.13 -40.10 -46.00
C ARG A 70 125.80 -40.85 -45.88
N LEU A 71 125.82 -42.17 -45.97
CA LEU A 71 124.62 -43.01 -45.80
C LEU A 71 124.12 -42.95 -44.35
N GLN A 72 125.03 -43.03 -43.39
CA GLN A 72 124.70 -42.96 -41.97
C GLN A 72 124.16 -41.57 -41.57
N LEU A 73 124.66 -40.50 -42.18
CA LEU A 73 124.13 -39.15 -41.98
C LEU A 73 122.71 -38.99 -42.54
N LEU A 74 122.42 -39.58 -43.70
CA LEU A 74 121.08 -39.56 -44.31
C LEU A 74 120.06 -40.39 -43.52
N GLU A 75 120.46 -41.55 -43.01
CA GLU A 75 119.62 -42.39 -42.15
C GLU A 75 119.25 -41.66 -40.85
N ASN A 76 120.23 -41.00 -40.23
CA ASN A 76 120.02 -40.22 -39.02
C ASN A 76 119.12 -38.99 -39.27
N MET A 77 119.25 -38.35 -40.44
CA MET A 77 118.36 -37.26 -40.87
C MET A 77 116.94 -37.74 -41.16
N LEU A 78 116.78 -38.93 -41.76
CA LEU A 78 115.48 -39.52 -42.03
C LEU A 78 114.77 -39.93 -40.73
N GLU A 79 115.49 -40.54 -39.79
CA GLU A 79 114.98 -40.93 -38.48
C GLU A 79 114.58 -39.72 -37.63
N ASN A 80 115.36 -38.64 -37.70
CA ASN A 80 115.00 -37.40 -37.01
C ASN A 80 113.76 -36.74 -37.64
N ASN A 81 113.63 -36.78 -38.97
CA ASN A 81 112.44 -36.28 -39.67
C ASN A 81 111.18 -37.11 -39.37
N THR A 82 111.28 -38.44 -39.29
CA THR A 82 110.13 -39.29 -38.93
C THR A 82 109.70 -39.10 -37.47
N GLN A 83 110.66 -38.95 -36.55
CA GLN A 83 110.35 -38.60 -35.15
C GLN A 83 109.71 -37.21 -35.04
N TRP A 84 110.17 -36.24 -35.84
CA TRP A 84 109.59 -34.90 -35.86
C TRP A 84 108.16 -34.92 -36.42
N LEU A 85 107.92 -35.69 -37.47
CA LEU A 85 106.57 -35.92 -38.01
C LEU A 85 105.64 -36.57 -37.00
N MET A 86 106.09 -37.60 -36.26
CA MET A 86 105.29 -38.23 -35.19
C MET A 86 104.97 -37.25 -34.05
N LYS A 87 105.92 -36.38 -33.68
CA LYS A 87 105.69 -35.33 -32.67
C LYS A 87 104.65 -34.32 -33.14
N ILE A 88 104.69 -33.92 -34.40
CA ILE A 88 103.70 -33.01 -34.98
C ILE A 88 102.33 -33.67 -35.09
N GLU A 89 102.27 -34.92 -35.53
CA GLU A 89 101.02 -35.67 -35.61
C GLU A 89 100.37 -35.78 -34.23
N ASN A 90 101.13 -36.14 -33.20
CA ASN A 90 100.64 -36.16 -31.82
C ASN A 90 100.21 -34.78 -31.33
N TYR A 91 100.97 -33.73 -31.62
CA TYR A 91 100.61 -32.37 -31.22
C TYR A 91 99.33 -31.87 -31.89
N ILE A 92 99.15 -32.18 -33.18
CA ILE A 92 97.94 -31.85 -33.93
C ILE A 92 96.75 -32.67 -33.39
N GLN A 93 96.92 -33.98 -33.17
CA GLN A 93 95.86 -34.84 -32.65
C GLN A 93 95.38 -34.40 -31.26
N ASP A 94 96.30 -34.10 -30.33
CA ASP A 94 95.93 -33.66 -28.98
C ASP A 94 95.26 -32.29 -28.97
N ASN A 95 95.76 -31.32 -29.74
CA ASN A 95 95.12 -30.01 -29.85
C ASN A 95 93.77 -30.10 -30.54
N MET A 96 93.65 -30.82 -31.65
CA MET A 96 92.36 -31.01 -32.34
C MET A 96 91.36 -31.74 -31.47
N LYS A 97 91.78 -32.75 -30.71
CA LYS A 97 90.90 -33.48 -29.78
C LYS A 97 90.42 -32.57 -28.65
N LYS A 98 91.32 -31.75 -28.09
CA LYS A 98 90.97 -30.79 -27.04
C LYS A 98 89.99 -29.72 -27.56
N GLU A 99 90.28 -29.11 -28.71
CA GLU A 99 89.39 -28.13 -29.35
C GLU A 99 88.04 -28.76 -29.72
N MET A 100 88.02 -29.99 -30.25
CA MET A 100 86.77 -30.67 -30.62
C MET A 100 85.91 -30.98 -29.40
N VAL A 101 86.52 -31.41 -28.28
CA VAL A 101 85.82 -31.62 -27.01
C VAL A 101 85.29 -30.29 -26.46
N GLU A 102 86.07 -29.21 -26.51
CA GLU A 102 85.66 -27.89 -26.03
C GLU A 102 84.52 -27.28 -26.88
N ILE A 103 84.60 -27.39 -28.21
CA ILE A 103 83.53 -26.98 -29.13
C ILE A 103 82.26 -27.80 -28.87
N GLN A 104 82.38 -29.12 -28.69
CA GLN A 104 81.24 -29.98 -28.39
C GLN A 104 80.61 -29.65 -27.03
N GLN A 105 81.42 -29.42 -25.99
CA GLN A 105 80.98 -29.02 -24.66
C GLN A 105 80.24 -27.68 -24.71
N ASN A 106 80.81 -26.67 -25.38
CA ASN A 106 80.21 -25.35 -25.52
C ASN A 106 78.92 -25.40 -26.34
N ALA A 107 78.86 -26.20 -27.41
CA ALA A 107 77.64 -26.42 -28.19
C ALA A 107 76.54 -27.07 -27.34
N VAL A 108 76.88 -28.10 -26.56
CA VAL A 108 75.94 -28.78 -25.65
C VAL A 108 75.45 -27.83 -24.55
N GLN A 109 76.36 -27.09 -23.91
CA GLN A 109 76.01 -26.11 -22.87
C GLN A 109 75.10 -25.00 -23.42
N ASN A 110 75.42 -24.46 -24.60
CA ASN A 110 74.60 -23.42 -25.22
C ASN A 110 73.21 -23.96 -25.61
N GLN A 111 73.13 -25.16 -26.20
CA GLN A 111 71.84 -25.82 -26.48
C GLN A 111 71.04 -26.10 -25.20
N THR A 112 71.71 -26.51 -24.12
CA THR A 112 71.07 -26.77 -22.82
C THR A 112 70.57 -25.47 -22.19
N ALA A 113 71.33 -24.38 -22.26
CA ALA A 113 70.91 -23.07 -21.78
C ALA A 113 69.66 -22.56 -22.52
N VAL A 114 69.65 -22.65 -23.86
CA VAL A 114 68.48 -22.28 -24.67
C VAL A 114 67.26 -23.16 -24.34
N MET A 115 67.46 -24.46 -24.13
CA MET A 115 66.38 -25.38 -23.75
C MET A 115 65.82 -25.08 -22.36
N ILE A 116 66.67 -24.75 -21.38
CA ILE A 116 66.25 -24.33 -20.04
C ILE A 116 65.48 -23.01 -20.12
N GLU A 117 65.99 -22.02 -20.86
CA GLU A 117 65.32 -20.73 -21.02
C GLU A 117 63.93 -20.91 -21.64
N LEU A 118 63.81 -21.69 -22.72
CA LEU A 118 62.53 -22.02 -23.34
C LEU A 118 61.60 -22.75 -22.35
N GLY A 119 62.12 -23.72 -21.60
CA GLY A 119 61.37 -24.45 -20.58
C GLY A 119 60.85 -23.55 -19.47
N THR A 120 61.67 -22.63 -18.97
CA THR A 120 61.27 -21.66 -17.92
C THR A 120 60.23 -20.66 -18.44
N ASN A 121 60.38 -20.16 -19.67
CA ASN A 121 59.41 -19.27 -20.29
C ASN A 121 58.06 -19.95 -20.48
N LEU A 122 58.05 -21.19 -20.99
CA LEU A 122 56.84 -22.01 -21.13
C LEU A 122 56.18 -22.29 -19.77
N LEU A 123 56.96 -22.65 -18.75
CA LEU A 123 56.45 -22.88 -17.40
C LEU A 123 55.84 -21.61 -16.79
N ASN A 124 56.49 -20.45 -16.98
CA ASN A 124 55.99 -19.18 -16.47
C ASN A 124 54.69 -18.76 -17.19
N GLN A 125 54.65 -18.89 -18.52
CA GLN A 125 53.41 -18.65 -19.29
C GLN A 125 52.29 -19.60 -18.88
N THR A 126 52.60 -20.88 -18.69
CA THR A 126 51.62 -21.89 -18.25
C THR A 126 51.11 -21.57 -16.84
N ALA A 127 52.00 -21.18 -15.92
CA ALA A 127 51.61 -20.77 -14.57
C ALA A 127 50.74 -19.51 -14.57
N GLU A 128 51.05 -18.53 -15.42
CA GLU A 128 50.23 -17.31 -15.56
C GLU A 128 48.85 -17.62 -16.17
N GLN A 129 48.79 -18.45 -17.21
CA GLN A 129 47.53 -18.91 -17.80
C GLN A 129 46.69 -19.70 -16.79
N THR A 130 47.33 -20.58 -16.01
CA THR A 130 46.66 -21.36 -14.96
C THR A 130 46.06 -20.42 -13.91
N ARG A 131 46.78 -19.38 -13.47
CA ARG A 131 46.25 -18.38 -12.53
C ARG A 131 45.04 -17.62 -13.10
N LYS A 132 45.14 -17.15 -14.36
CA LYS A 132 44.01 -16.49 -15.03
C LYS A 132 42.79 -17.39 -15.14
N LEU A 133 42.99 -18.67 -15.45
CA LEU A 133 41.90 -19.65 -15.52
C LEU A 133 41.26 -19.86 -14.14
N THR A 134 42.07 -20.02 -13.07
CA THR A 134 41.53 -20.18 -11.71
C THR A 134 40.74 -18.96 -11.25
N ASP A 135 41.15 -17.75 -11.63
CA ASP A 135 40.41 -16.52 -11.32
C ASP A 135 39.05 -16.48 -12.02
N VAL A 136 39.00 -16.90 -13.30
CA VAL A 136 37.76 -17.00 -14.07
C VAL A 136 36.85 -18.09 -13.48
N GLU A 137 37.39 -19.26 -13.15
CA GLU A 137 36.64 -20.35 -12.50
C GLU A 137 36.03 -19.90 -11.16
N ALA A 138 36.80 -19.21 -10.33
CA ALA A 138 36.32 -18.65 -9.06
C ALA A 138 35.21 -17.60 -9.30
N HIS A 139 35.36 -16.75 -10.33
CA HIS A 139 34.33 -15.77 -10.67
C HIS A 139 33.03 -16.43 -11.12
N VAL A 140 33.11 -17.42 -12.02
CA VAL A 140 31.95 -18.17 -12.52
C VAL A 140 31.26 -18.92 -11.37
N LEU A 141 32.02 -19.54 -10.47
CA LEU A 141 31.46 -20.22 -9.31
C LEU A 141 30.71 -19.25 -8.38
N ASN A 142 31.28 -18.08 -8.10
CA ASN A 142 30.63 -17.04 -7.29
C ASN A 142 29.35 -16.50 -7.96
N GLN A 143 29.39 -16.25 -9.28
CA GLN A 143 28.19 -15.83 -10.01
C GLN A 143 27.10 -16.91 -10.01
N THR A 144 27.47 -18.18 -10.19
CA THR A 144 26.54 -19.31 -10.20
C THR A 144 25.84 -19.45 -8.86
N THR A 145 26.61 -19.50 -7.77
CA THR A 145 26.06 -19.56 -6.39
C THR A 145 25.17 -18.37 -6.06
N ARG A 146 25.52 -17.15 -6.51
CA ARG A 146 24.67 -15.97 -6.35
C ARG A 146 23.33 -16.12 -7.09
N LEU A 147 23.35 -16.61 -8.32
CA LEU A 147 22.13 -16.85 -9.10
C LEU A 147 21.26 -17.93 -8.48
N GLU A 148 21.85 -19.02 -7.98
CA GLU A 148 21.13 -20.09 -7.27
C GLU A 148 20.43 -19.56 -6.02
N LEU A 149 21.12 -18.74 -5.21
CA LEU A 149 20.53 -18.12 -4.02
C LEU A 149 19.38 -17.16 -4.39
N GLN A 150 19.53 -16.38 -5.45
CA GLN A 150 18.47 -15.49 -5.93
C GLN A 150 17.25 -16.28 -6.43
N LEU A 151 17.48 -17.37 -7.17
CA LEU A 151 16.42 -18.22 -7.68
C LEU A 151 15.64 -18.90 -6.54
N LEU A 152 16.35 -19.36 -5.51
CA LEU A 152 15.73 -19.94 -4.33
C LEU A 152 14.93 -18.90 -3.52
N ALA A 153 15.47 -17.69 -3.36
CA ALA A 153 14.75 -16.58 -2.72
C ALA A 153 13.48 -16.20 -3.49
N HIS A 154 13.54 -16.13 -4.82
CA HIS A 154 12.37 -15.90 -5.66
C HIS A 154 11.34 -17.02 -5.53
N SER A 155 11.77 -18.29 -5.55
CA SER A 155 10.88 -19.45 -5.36
C SER A 155 10.13 -19.44 -4.01
N ILE A 156 10.81 -19.08 -2.93
CA ILE A 156 10.17 -18.93 -1.62
C ILE A 156 9.16 -17.78 -1.64
N SER A 157 9.50 -16.66 -2.27
CA SER A 157 8.60 -15.51 -2.41
C SER A 157 7.37 -15.85 -3.26
N THR A 158 7.52 -16.59 -4.35
CA THR A 158 6.40 -17.02 -5.20
C THR A 158 5.48 -17.97 -4.45
N ASN A 159 6.02 -18.97 -3.74
CA ASN A 159 5.22 -19.89 -2.91
C ASN A 159 4.42 -19.16 -1.83
N LYS A 160 5.02 -18.12 -1.22
CA LYS A 160 4.32 -17.28 -0.24
C LYS A 160 3.17 -16.51 -0.87
N LEU A 161 3.38 -15.95 -2.07
CA LEU A 161 2.33 -15.25 -2.81
C LEU A 161 1.21 -16.21 -3.24
N GLU A 162 1.54 -17.42 -3.68
CA GLU A 162 0.56 -18.45 -4.03
C GLU A 162 -0.32 -18.84 -2.84
N MET A 163 0.28 -19.02 -1.65
CA MET A 163 -0.49 -19.24 -0.42
C MET A 163 -1.44 -18.07 -0.12
N GLN A 164 -0.96 -16.83 -0.23
CA GLN A 164 -1.80 -15.64 0.02
C GLN A 164 -2.95 -15.55 -0.98
N ILE A 165 -2.71 -15.87 -2.26
CA ILE A 165 -3.76 -15.89 -3.29
C ILE A 165 -4.79 -16.99 -2.99
N SER A 166 -4.34 -18.17 -2.54
CA SER A 166 -5.24 -19.25 -2.12
C SER A 166 -6.13 -18.84 -0.94
N ASP A 167 -5.56 -18.21 0.08
CA ASP A 167 -6.31 -17.71 1.24
C ASP A 167 -7.32 -16.63 0.84
N GLN A 168 -6.92 -15.68 0.00
CA GLN A 168 -7.81 -14.65 -0.52
C GLN A 168 -8.95 -15.25 -1.36
N THR A 169 -8.66 -16.28 -2.17
CA THR A 169 -9.66 -16.98 -2.97
C THR A 169 -10.70 -17.67 -2.09
N ASN A 170 -10.26 -18.30 -0.99
CA ASN A 170 -11.16 -18.92 -0.02
C ASN A 170 -12.07 -17.88 0.67
N GLU A 171 -11.53 -16.73 1.09
CA GLU A 171 -12.32 -15.66 1.68
C GLU A 171 -13.33 -15.05 0.68
N ILE A 172 -12.94 -14.91 -0.60
CA ILE A 172 -13.87 -14.50 -1.66
C ILE A 172 -15.00 -15.51 -1.81
N GLY A 173 -14.72 -16.81 -1.77
CA GLY A 173 -15.75 -17.86 -1.81
C GLY A 173 -16.74 -17.74 -0.65
N LYS A 174 -16.26 -17.53 0.58
CA LYS A 174 -17.12 -17.31 1.76
C LYS A 174 -17.96 -16.04 1.62
N LEU A 175 -17.41 -14.97 1.04
CA LEU A 175 -18.15 -13.73 0.80
C LEU A 175 -19.22 -13.90 -0.28
N GLN A 176 -18.94 -14.66 -1.33
CA GLN A 176 -19.92 -14.98 -2.38
C GLN A 176 -21.10 -15.77 -1.82
N GLU A 177 -20.85 -16.77 -0.97
CA GLU A 177 -21.93 -17.53 -0.30
C GLU A 177 -22.80 -16.62 0.59
N LYS A 178 -22.17 -15.75 1.38
CA LYS A 178 -22.88 -14.76 2.20
C LYS A 178 -23.70 -13.79 1.35
N ASN A 179 -23.16 -13.32 0.24
CA ASN A 179 -23.87 -12.43 -0.69
C ASN A 179 -25.09 -13.12 -1.30
N SER A 180 -24.94 -14.37 -1.76
CA SER A 180 -26.05 -15.18 -2.28
C SER A 180 -27.18 -15.35 -1.24
N LEU A 181 -26.83 -15.61 0.02
CA LEU A 181 -27.80 -15.70 1.11
C LEU A 181 -28.50 -14.36 1.38
N LEU A 182 -27.76 -13.25 1.32
CA LEU A 182 -28.31 -11.91 1.50
C LEU A 182 -29.26 -11.53 0.35
N GLU A 183 -28.89 -11.80 -0.90
CA GLU A 183 -29.74 -11.58 -2.07
C GLU A 183 -31.07 -12.34 -1.93
N LYS A 184 -31.02 -13.61 -1.51
CA LYS A 184 -32.24 -14.39 -1.26
C LYS A 184 -33.13 -13.76 -0.18
N LYS A 185 -32.53 -13.28 0.93
CA LYS A 185 -33.28 -12.59 1.99
C LYS A 185 -33.88 -11.27 1.54
N VAL A 186 -33.18 -10.53 0.69
CA VAL A 186 -33.70 -9.27 0.12
C VAL A 186 -34.93 -9.56 -0.73
N LEU A 187 -34.86 -10.55 -1.63
CA LEU A 187 -36.01 -10.96 -2.44
C LEU A 187 -37.22 -11.41 -1.59
N GLU A 188 -36.97 -12.15 -0.51
CA GLU A 188 -38.02 -12.57 0.42
C GLU A 188 -38.66 -11.37 1.15
N MET A 189 -37.85 -10.41 1.60
CA MET A 189 -38.34 -9.18 2.22
C MET A 189 -39.12 -8.30 1.25
N GLU A 190 -38.66 -8.18 -0.01
CA GLU A 190 -39.36 -7.43 -1.06
C GLU A 190 -40.73 -8.03 -1.35
N SER A 191 -40.82 -9.36 -1.50
CA SER A 191 -42.09 -10.07 -1.66
C SER A 191 -43.04 -9.82 -0.48
N LYS A 192 -42.52 -9.86 0.75
CA LYS A 192 -43.30 -9.55 1.96
C LYS A 192 -43.76 -8.08 1.99
N HIS A 193 -42.91 -7.14 1.58
CA HIS A 193 -43.27 -5.73 1.51
C HIS A 193 -44.38 -5.48 0.47
N ILE A 194 -44.31 -6.13 -0.69
CA ILE A 194 -45.32 -6.01 -1.75
C ILE A 194 -46.68 -6.52 -1.24
N SER A 195 -46.71 -7.68 -0.59
CA SER A 195 -47.96 -8.21 -0.01
C SER A 195 -48.55 -7.31 1.09
N GLN A 196 -47.73 -6.74 1.97
CA GLN A 196 -48.19 -5.79 2.98
C GLN A 196 -48.74 -4.50 2.37
N LEU A 197 -48.08 -3.96 1.34
CA LEU A 197 -48.55 -2.78 0.62
C LEU A 197 -49.89 -3.05 -0.06
N GLN A 198 -50.09 -4.24 -0.61
CA GLN A 198 -51.36 -4.64 -1.20
C GLN A 198 -52.48 -4.71 -0.14
N SER A 199 -52.21 -5.32 1.02
CA SER A 199 -53.17 -5.36 2.13
C SER A 199 -53.52 -3.95 2.64
N MET A 200 -52.52 -3.08 2.81
CA MET A 200 -52.73 -1.69 3.22
C MET A 200 -53.55 -0.90 2.20
N LYS A 201 -53.36 -1.16 0.90
CA LYS A 201 -54.15 -0.54 -0.16
C LYS A 201 -55.61 -0.98 -0.10
N GLU A 202 -55.87 -2.27 0.12
CA GLU A 202 -57.23 -2.79 0.29
C GLU A 202 -57.94 -2.19 1.52
N GLU A 203 -57.23 -2.03 2.64
CA GLU A 203 -57.77 -1.34 3.82
C GLU A 203 -58.03 0.14 3.57
N LYS A 204 -57.13 0.83 2.88
CA LYS A 204 -57.33 2.22 2.46
C LYS A 204 -58.59 2.36 1.61
N ASP A 205 -58.79 1.49 0.62
CA ASP A 205 -59.96 1.55 -0.26
C ASP A 205 -61.27 1.31 0.53
N LYS A 206 -61.26 0.38 1.50
CA LYS A 206 -62.38 0.17 2.43
C LYS A 206 -62.66 1.42 3.26
N LEU A 207 -61.64 2.02 3.87
CA LEU A 207 -61.79 3.24 4.67
C LEU A 207 -62.31 4.41 3.81
N GLN A 208 -61.81 4.55 2.60
CA GLN A 208 -62.25 5.59 1.67
C GLN A 208 -63.73 5.42 1.27
N SER A 209 -64.20 4.18 1.12
CA SER A 209 -65.62 3.89 0.91
C SER A 209 -66.48 4.26 2.13
N LEU A 210 -65.98 3.98 3.34
CA LEU A 210 -66.68 4.32 4.59
C LEU A 210 -66.76 5.82 4.81
N VAL A 211 -65.68 6.56 4.56
CA VAL A 211 -65.66 8.03 4.65
C VAL A 211 -66.62 8.63 3.63
N SER A 212 -66.63 8.13 2.39
CA SER A 212 -67.57 8.61 1.36
C SER A 212 -69.03 8.39 1.79
N ARG A 213 -69.32 7.23 2.39
CA ARG A 213 -70.65 6.95 2.95
C ARG A 213 -71.01 7.85 4.13
N GLN A 214 -70.06 8.12 5.02
CA GLN A 214 -70.27 9.05 6.14
C GLN A 214 -70.55 10.47 5.64
N ASN A 215 -69.82 10.94 4.62
CA ASN A 215 -70.05 12.27 4.04
C ASN A 215 -71.46 12.39 3.45
N SER A 216 -71.96 11.38 2.72
CA SER A 216 -73.35 11.40 2.23
C SER A 216 -74.38 11.44 3.35
N ILE A 217 -74.12 10.78 4.48
CA ILE A 217 -75.00 10.83 5.66
C ILE A 217 -74.95 12.22 6.31
N ILE A 218 -73.77 12.83 6.41
CA ILE A 218 -73.62 14.18 6.97
C ILE A 218 -74.36 15.19 6.11
N GLU A 219 -74.24 15.13 4.78
CA GLU A 219 -74.99 16.01 3.86
C GLU A 219 -76.51 15.89 4.07
N GLU A 220 -77.03 14.66 4.26
CA GLU A 220 -78.45 14.44 4.54
C GLU A 220 -78.85 15.01 5.92
N LEU A 221 -78.00 14.81 6.95
CA LEU A 221 -78.23 15.36 8.28
C LEU A 221 -78.18 16.90 8.30
N GLU A 222 -77.26 17.53 7.57
CA GLU A 222 -77.19 18.98 7.42
C GLU A 222 -78.47 19.51 6.77
N LYS A 223 -78.97 18.85 5.74
CA LYS A 223 -80.25 19.21 5.10
C LYS A 223 -81.42 19.11 6.08
N GLN A 224 -81.45 18.05 6.89
CA GLN A 224 -82.45 17.91 7.96
C GLN A 224 -82.32 18.98 9.03
N LEU A 225 -81.10 19.33 9.44
CA LEU A 225 -80.82 20.38 10.42
C LEU A 225 -81.25 21.76 9.90
N VAL A 226 -81.00 22.08 8.63
CA VAL A 226 -81.46 23.33 7.99
C VAL A 226 -82.99 23.41 7.98
N ASN A 227 -83.68 22.32 7.64
CA ASN A 227 -85.14 22.27 7.69
C ASN A 227 -85.67 22.42 9.13
N ALA A 228 -85.04 21.76 10.11
CA ALA A 228 -85.42 21.86 11.51
C ALA A 228 -85.15 23.25 12.10
N THR A 229 -84.03 23.88 11.75
CA THR A 229 -83.69 25.25 12.16
C THR A 229 -84.59 26.28 11.50
N ALA A 230 -85.01 26.10 10.24
CA ALA A 230 -86.03 26.94 9.62
C ALA A 230 -87.36 26.88 10.38
N ASN A 231 -87.82 25.69 10.75
CA ASN A 231 -89.02 25.52 11.59
C ASN A 231 -88.84 26.11 12.99
N ASN A 232 -87.67 25.95 13.60
CA ASN A 232 -87.35 26.56 14.89
C ASN A 232 -87.24 28.09 14.79
N SER A 233 -86.78 28.65 13.67
CA SER A 233 -86.74 30.10 13.45
C SER A 233 -88.15 30.68 13.34
N PHE A 234 -89.09 29.93 12.75
CA PHE A 234 -90.51 30.28 12.74
C PHE A 234 -91.10 30.25 14.15
N LEU A 235 -90.79 29.22 14.94
CA LEU A 235 -91.18 29.14 16.35
C LEU A 235 -90.52 30.23 17.21
N GLN A 236 -89.24 30.53 16.99
CA GLN A 236 -88.52 31.63 17.65
C GLN A 236 -89.09 32.97 17.24
N LYS A 237 -89.55 33.14 16.00
CA LYS A 237 -90.23 34.37 15.55
C LYS A 237 -91.58 34.51 16.25
N GLN A 238 -92.37 33.44 16.35
CA GLN A 238 -93.57 33.43 17.19
C GLN A 238 -93.27 33.74 18.66
N GLN A 239 -92.19 33.14 19.20
CA GLN A 239 -91.77 33.36 20.57
C GLN A 239 -91.23 34.79 20.77
N HIS A 240 -90.60 35.38 19.76
CA HIS A 240 -90.15 36.77 19.75
C HIS A 240 -91.33 37.73 19.66
N ASP A 241 -92.34 37.49 18.83
CA ASP A 241 -93.57 38.29 18.78
C ASP A 241 -94.33 38.23 20.12
N LEU A 242 -94.37 37.05 20.76
CA LEU A 242 -94.88 36.87 22.13
C LEU A 242 -94.01 37.55 23.18
N ARG A 243 -92.68 37.54 23.00
CA ARG A 243 -91.74 38.20 23.90
C ARG A 243 -91.77 39.71 23.73
N GLU A 244 -91.99 40.22 22.52
CA GLU A 244 -92.06 41.64 22.17
C GLU A 244 -93.40 42.23 22.62
N THR A 245 -94.49 41.47 22.58
CA THR A 245 -95.74 41.84 23.28
C THR A 245 -95.56 41.87 24.80
N VAL A 246 -94.80 40.93 25.39
CA VAL A 246 -94.43 40.94 26.82
C VAL A 246 -93.39 42.02 27.16
N GLN A 247 -92.48 42.36 26.24
CA GLN A 247 -91.45 43.40 26.40
C GLN A 247 -91.98 44.79 26.11
N ASN A 248 -93.00 44.96 25.28
CA ASN A 248 -93.76 46.21 25.20
C ASN A 248 -94.58 46.45 26.48
N LEU A 249 -94.99 45.38 27.17
CA LEU A 249 -95.51 45.45 28.54
C LEU A 249 -94.42 45.74 29.58
N PHE A 250 -93.20 45.23 29.39
CA PHE A 250 -92.06 45.46 30.30
C PHE A 250 -91.27 46.75 30.03
N ALA A 251 -91.36 47.34 28.84
CA ALA A 251 -90.66 48.56 28.41
C ALA A 251 -91.33 49.86 28.88
N MET A 252 -92.40 49.75 29.68
CA MET A 252 -92.77 50.80 30.65
C MET A 252 -91.81 50.86 31.84
N ILE A 253 -90.90 49.90 32.01
CA ILE A 253 -89.97 49.82 33.13
C ILE A 253 -88.54 49.62 32.60
N SER A 254 -87.89 50.77 32.42
CA SER A 254 -86.44 51.00 32.53
C SER A 254 -85.52 50.54 31.40
N THR A 255 -84.77 51.54 30.93
CA THR A 255 -83.68 51.52 29.95
C THR A 255 -82.36 50.98 30.49
N PRO A 256 -81.42 50.59 29.60
CA PRO A 256 -80.30 49.71 29.91
C PRO A 256 -78.91 50.37 29.77
N GLN A 257 -77.87 49.53 29.96
CA GLN A 257 -76.47 49.61 29.48
C GLN A 257 -75.39 50.21 30.44
N PRO A 258 -74.08 50.01 30.19
CA PRO A 258 -73.35 48.83 29.67
C PRO A 258 -71.92 48.61 30.28
N SER A 259 -71.25 47.56 29.80
CA SER A 259 -69.84 47.54 29.30
C SER A 259 -68.64 47.05 30.15
N LYS A 260 -67.96 46.05 29.56
CA LYS A 260 -66.52 45.88 29.23
C LYS A 260 -65.41 46.07 30.29
N SER A 261 -64.54 45.05 30.39
CA SER A 261 -63.09 45.10 30.02
C SER A 261 -62.49 43.68 30.20
N ALA A 262 -61.90 43.05 29.18
CA ALA A 262 -60.55 43.23 28.64
C ALA A 262 -59.45 42.89 29.67
N LEU A 263 -59.11 41.59 29.74
CA LEU A 263 -58.03 41.03 30.54
C LEU A 263 -56.70 41.18 29.79
N ILE A 264 -55.72 41.84 30.42
CA ILE A 264 -54.32 41.83 30.02
C ILE A 264 -53.72 40.54 30.56
N THR A 265 -53.31 39.62 29.69
CA THR A 265 -52.55 38.41 30.07
C THR A 265 -51.06 38.71 30.07
N GLY A 266 -50.52 39.02 31.24
CA GLY A 266 -49.11 38.79 31.52
C GLY A 266 -48.88 37.28 31.56
N LYS A 267 -48.10 36.74 30.61
CA LYS A 267 -47.64 35.35 30.70
C LYS A 267 -46.59 35.26 31.81
N GLU A 268 -46.99 34.77 32.98
CA GLU A 268 -46.05 34.19 33.93
C GLU A 268 -45.27 33.08 33.22
N GLN A 269 -43.94 33.20 33.24
CA GLN A 269 -43.04 32.27 32.59
C GLN A 269 -42.93 31.03 33.47
N ILE A 270 -43.80 30.05 33.20
CA ILE A 270 -43.82 28.77 33.92
C ILE A 270 -42.51 28.04 33.63
N SER A 271 -41.79 27.70 34.68
CA SER A 271 -40.50 27.01 34.66
C SER A 271 -40.63 25.54 35.04
N PHE A 272 -39.83 24.68 34.42
CA PHE A 272 -39.88 23.22 34.62
C PHE A 272 -38.50 22.68 34.99
N LYS A 273 -38.39 21.52 35.64
CA LYS A 273 -37.09 20.87 35.87
C LYS A 273 -36.54 20.25 34.59
N ASP A 274 -37.43 19.60 33.83
CA ASP A 274 -37.15 18.98 32.54
C ASP A 274 -38.41 19.04 31.64
N CYS A 275 -38.26 18.66 30.37
CA CYS A 275 -39.38 18.65 29.44
C CYS A 275 -40.46 17.61 29.77
N SER A 276 -40.16 16.61 30.60
CA SER A 276 -41.13 15.59 31.01
C SER A 276 -42.12 16.14 32.03
N GLU A 277 -41.68 17.03 32.92
CA GLU A 277 -42.54 17.77 33.85
C GLU A 277 -43.46 18.73 33.08
N ALA A 278 -42.92 19.46 32.10
CA ALA A 278 -43.72 20.32 31.22
C ALA A 278 -44.83 19.52 30.51
N PHE A 279 -44.49 18.34 29.98
CA PHE A 279 -45.46 17.46 29.34
C PHE A 279 -46.55 16.97 30.31
N LYS A 280 -46.16 16.54 31.53
CA LYS A 280 -47.10 16.12 32.58
C LYS A 280 -48.01 17.25 33.06
N MET A 281 -47.56 18.51 32.98
CA MET A 281 -48.37 19.70 33.27
C MET A 281 -49.30 20.12 32.12
N GLY A 282 -49.34 19.37 31.02
CA GLY A 282 -50.24 19.60 29.88
C GLY A 282 -49.63 20.39 28.73
N PHE A 283 -48.34 20.72 28.77
CA PHE A 283 -47.65 21.37 27.66
C PHE A 283 -47.16 20.34 26.63
N THR A 284 -48.02 20.01 25.67
CA THR A 284 -47.78 18.92 24.69
C THR A 284 -47.28 19.38 23.33
N ALA A 285 -47.03 20.68 23.13
CA ALA A 285 -46.49 21.22 21.88
C ALA A 285 -44.96 21.27 21.92
N SER A 286 -44.30 20.77 20.87
CA SER A 286 -42.85 20.87 20.73
C SER A 286 -42.39 22.32 20.58
N GLY A 287 -41.31 22.71 21.26
CA GLY A 287 -40.89 24.10 21.28
C GLY A 287 -39.79 24.39 22.29
N ILE A 288 -39.49 25.67 22.49
CA ILE A 288 -38.49 26.11 23.46
C ILE A 288 -39.15 26.34 24.80
N TYR A 289 -38.63 25.68 25.83
CA TYR A 289 -39.07 25.81 27.21
C TYR A 289 -37.91 26.31 28.08
N THR A 290 -38.24 26.91 29.22
CA THR A 290 -37.25 27.37 30.20
C THR A 290 -37.19 26.37 31.34
N LEU A 291 -36.01 25.77 31.53
CA LEU A 291 -35.72 24.88 32.64
C LEU A 291 -35.12 25.64 33.81
N ILE A 292 -35.44 25.25 35.04
CA ILE A 292 -34.78 25.76 36.26
C ILE A 292 -33.97 24.64 36.90
N LEU A 293 -32.68 24.91 37.13
CA LEU A 293 -31.83 24.04 37.92
C LEU A 293 -32.19 24.17 39.40
N SER A 294 -32.68 23.08 40.00
CA SER A 294 -33.18 23.06 41.39
C SER A 294 -32.16 23.48 42.44
N ASN A 295 -30.85 23.40 42.15
CA ASN A 295 -29.78 23.70 43.10
C ASN A 295 -29.24 25.13 42.98
N THR A 296 -29.26 25.72 41.79
CA THR A 296 -28.66 27.05 41.52
C THR A 296 -29.70 28.13 41.23
N GLY A 297 -30.92 27.75 40.88
CA GLY A 297 -31.95 28.69 40.41
C GLY A 297 -31.64 29.27 39.02
N GLU A 298 -30.61 28.76 38.33
CA GLU A 298 -30.25 29.22 36.99
C GLU A 298 -31.29 28.75 35.97
N GLU A 299 -31.69 29.65 35.08
CA GLU A 299 -32.63 29.36 34.00
C GLU A 299 -31.88 28.97 32.72
N LYS A 300 -32.25 27.82 32.14
CA LYS A 300 -31.70 27.38 30.86
C LYS A 300 -32.80 27.11 29.84
N LYS A 301 -32.70 27.71 28.66
CA LYS A 301 -33.60 27.43 27.55
C LYS A 301 -33.17 26.17 26.81
N THR A 302 -34.12 25.29 26.55
CA THR A 302 -33.90 24.05 25.78
C THR A 302 -35.07 23.80 24.83
N TYR A 303 -34.84 22.99 23.81
CA TYR A 303 -35.91 22.50 22.95
C TYR A 303 -36.50 21.21 23.55
N CYS A 304 -37.81 21.22 23.77
CA CYS A 304 -38.56 20.05 24.17
C CYS A 304 -39.26 19.43 22.95
N ASP A 305 -38.99 18.15 22.73
CA ASP A 305 -39.73 17.34 21.76
C ASP A 305 -40.87 16.61 22.50
N MET A 306 -42.09 17.06 22.21
CA MET A 306 -43.31 16.59 22.84
C MET A 306 -44.08 15.59 21.96
N GLU A 307 -43.55 15.22 20.81
CA GLU A 307 -44.25 14.40 19.81
C GLU A 307 -43.58 13.04 19.63
N THR A 308 -42.24 13.01 19.56
CA THR A 308 -41.49 11.79 19.27
C THR A 308 -41.66 10.75 20.39
N ALA A 309 -42.05 9.53 20.03
CA ALA A 309 -42.07 8.37 20.95
C ALA A 309 -42.74 8.66 22.32
N GLY A 310 -43.88 9.36 22.29
CA GLY A 310 -44.67 9.72 23.47
C GLY A 310 -44.31 11.07 24.12
N GLY A 311 -43.36 11.82 23.57
CA GLY A 311 -43.04 13.18 24.02
C GLY A 311 -42.26 13.26 25.33
N GLY A 312 -42.16 14.47 25.89
CA GLY A 312 -41.45 14.74 27.14
C GLY A 312 -39.92 14.67 27.02
N TRP A 313 -39.36 14.82 25.83
CA TRP A 313 -37.93 14.70 25.58
C TRP A 313 -37.22 16.05 25.74
N THR A 314 -36.16 16.06 26.53
CA THR A 314 -35.25 17.20 26.64
C THR A 314 -34.09 17.03 25.67
N ILE A 315 -34.00 17.88 24.66
CA ILE A 315 -32.89 17.81 23.69
C ILE A 315 -31.61 18.37 24.33
N ILE A 316 -30.53 17.58 24.31
CA ILE A 316 -29.22 17.95 24.87
C ILE A 316 -28.20 18.29 23.78
N GLN A 317 -28.41 17.80 22.55
CA GLN A 317 -27.61 18.13 21.38
C GLN A 317 -28.47 18.08 20.13
N ARG A 318 -28.23 19.02 19.20
CA ARG A 318 -28.85 19.01 17.88
C ARG A 318 -27.88 19.48 16.80
N ARG A 319 -27.80 18.71 15.70
CA ARG A 319 -27.10 19.05 14.43
C ARG A 319 -28.09 18.94 13.28
N LEU A 320 -28.07 19.88 12.35
CA LEU A 320 -28.98 19.93 11.21
C LEU A 320 -28.40 20.56 9.93
N ASP A 321 -27.57 21.60 10.04
CA ASP A 321 -27.16 22.43 8.90
C ASP A 321 -25.68 22.88 8.93
N GLY A 322 -24.97 22.71 10.05
CA GLY A 322 -23.59 23.13 10.21
C GLY A 322 -23.39 24.62 10.46
N ASN A 323 -24.44 25.36 10.84
CA ASN A 323 -24.35 26.80 11.10
C ASN A 323 -23.65 27.14 12.43
N VAL A 324 -23.53 26.18 13.35
CA VAL A 324 -22.85 26.39 14.63
C VAL A 324 -21.52 25.66 14.61
N ASP A 325 -20.46 26.37 14.97
CA ASP A 325 -19.15 25.75 15.21
C ASP A 325 -19.20 24.90 16.48
N PHE A 326 -18.82 23.62 16.38
CA PHE A 326 -18.74 22.68 17.50
C PHE A 326 -17.29 22.49 17.98
N ASP A 327 -16.28 23.08 17.35
CA ASP A 327 -14.89 23.02 17.83
C ASP A 327 -14.67 24.00 19.00
N ARG A 328 -15.33 23.72 20.12
CA ARG A 328 -15.44 24.58 21.30
C ARG A 328 -14.53 24.15 22.44
N THR A 329 -14.30 25.09 23.37
CA THR A 329 -13.48 24.87 24.57
C THR A 329 -14.22 24.07 25.63
N TRP A 330 -13.50 23.57 26.64
CA TRP A 330 -14.07 22.92 27.82
C TRP A 330 -15.14 23.76 28.51
N ALA A 331 -14.84 25.05 28.73
CA ALA A 331 -15.76 25.97 29.39
C ALA A 331 -17.06 26.17 28.60
N GLU A 332 -16.97 26.27 27.27
CA GLU A 332 -18.15 26.36 26.39
C GLU A 332 -18.97 25.06 26.40
N TYR A 333 -18.33 23.88 26.35
CA TYR A 333 -19.04 22.60 26.45
C TYR A 333 -19.68 22.38 27.82
N LYS A 334 -19.04 22.87 28.89
CA LYS A 334 -19.59 22.88 30.25
C LYS A 334 -20.87 23.71 30.33
N MET A 335 -20.82 24.96 29.88
CA MET A 335 -21.94 25.90 29.97
C MET A 335 -22.99 25.72 28.88
N GLY A 336 -22.64 25.11 27.75
CA GLY A 336 -23.49 25.01 26.56
C GLY A 336 -23.35 26.19 25.61
N PHE A 337 -23.67 25.97 24.34
CA PHE A 337 -23.54 26.95 23.25
C PHE A 337 -24.54 26.65 22.12
N GLY A 338 -24.72 27.60 21.21
CA GLY A 338 -25.66 27.50 20.09
C GLY A 338 -27.05 28.03 20.44
N ASN A 339 -28.05 27.68 19.62
CA ASN A 339 -29.42 28.16 19.78
C ASN A 339 -30.40 26.97 19.86
N PRO A 340 -31.24 26.86 20.91
CA PRO A 340 -32.27 25.83 21.00
C PRO A 340 -33.23 25.74 19.79
N SER A 341 -33.43 26.83 19.03
CA SER A 341 -34.20 26.81 17.78
C SER A 341 -33.49 26.10 16.62
N GLY A 342 -32.18 25.87 16.71
CA GLY A 342 -31.32 25.33 15.65
C GLY A 342 -30.32 24.32 16.19
N GLU A 343 -29.03 24.48 15.83
CA GLU A 343 -27.96 23.63 16.37
C GLU A 343 -27.48 24.15 17.72
N TYR A 344 -27.30 23.24 18.68
CA TYR A 344 -26.80 23.60 20.00
C TYR A 344 -26.28 22.39 20.78
N TRP A 345 -25.54 22.71 21.84
CA TRP A 345 -25.16 21.83 22.94
C TRP A 345 -25.69 22.42 24.24
N LEU A 346 -26.49 21.66 25.00
CA LEU A 346 -27.19 22.18 26.18
C LEU A 346 -26.23 22.59 27.31
N GLY A 347 -25.12 21.87 27.46
CA GLY A 347 -24.12 22.08 28.50
C GLY A 347 -23.93 20.84 29.38
N ASN A 348 -22.68 20.41 29.57
CA ASN A 348 -22.36 19.21 30.33
C ASN A 348 -22.78 19.32 31.80
N GLU A 349 -22.65 20.51 32.39
CA GLU A 349 -22.98 20.75 33.79
C GLU A 349 -24.47 20.49 34.06
N LEU A 350 -25.35 21.10 33.26
CA LEU A 350 -26.79 20.90 33.37
C LEU A 350 -27.18 19.44 33.14
N VAL A 351 -26.61 18.78 32.12
CA VAL A 351 -26.93 17.38 31.82
C VAL A 351 -26.46 16.46 32.95
N SER A 352 -25.28 16.70 33.54
CA SER A 352 -24.80 15.96 34.70
C SER A 352 -25.73 16.12 35.89
N GLN A 353 -26.10 17.36 36.23
CA GLN A 353 -27.02 17.63 37.34
C GLN A 353 -28.39 16.96 37.16
N LEU A 354 -28.97 17.02 35.95
CA LEU A 354 -30.24 16.36 35.65
C LEU A 354 -30.13 14.84 35.80
N THR A 355 -29.13 14.24 35.16
CA THR A 355 -28.98 12.78 35.09
C THR A 355 -28.49 12.12 36.37
N ASN A 356 -27.98 12.89 37.34
CA ASN A 356 -27.66 12.41 38.69
C ASN A 356 -28.82 12.55 39.68
N GLN A 357 -29.86 13.35 39.38
CA GLN A 357 -31.05 13.48 40.24
C GLN A 357 -32.04 12.31 40.07
N LYS A 358 -32.18 11.79 38.85
CA LYS A 358 -33.05 10.67 38.50
C LYS A 358 -32.40 9.79 37.46
N GLN A 359 -32.95 8.62 37.22
CA GLN A 359 -32.53 7.79 36.09
C GLN A 359 -33.15 8.33 34.79
N TYR A 360 -32.30 8.54 33.78
CA TYR A 360 -32.72 8.99 32.46
C TYR A 360 -32.41 7.94 31.40
N VAL A 361 -33.27 7.87 30.39
CA VAL A 361 -32.99 7.23 29.11
C VAL A 361 -32.34 8.23 28.16
N LEU A 362 -31.41 7.79 27.33
CA LEU A 362 -30.84 8.59 26.24
C LEU A 362 -31.30 8.03 24.90
N ARG A 363 -31.94 8.87 24.09
CA ARG A 363 -32.29 8.56 22.70
C ARG A 363 -31.44 9.41 21.77
N ILE A 364 -30.77 8.75 20.83
CA ILE A 364 -29.98 9.37 19.77
C ILE A 364 -30.68 9.07 18.45
N GLN A 365 -31.18 10.11 17.78
CA GLN A 365 -31.74 10.02 16.43
C GLN A 365 -30.74 10.52 15.40
N LEU A 366 -30.66 9.80 14.29
CA LEU A 366 -29.68 10.02 13.24
C LEU A 366 -30.39 10.03 11.88
N LYS A 367 -29.99 10.95 11.02
CA LYS A 367 -30.48 11.05 9.65
C LYS A 367 -29.32 11.13 8.67
N ASP A 368 -29.40 10.33 7.60
CA ASP A 368 -28.41 10.35 6.53
C ASP A 368 -28.82 11.30 5.40
N TRP A 369 -27.96 11.44 4.40
CA TRP A 369 -28.21 12.31 3.25
C TRP A 369 -29.17 11.72 2.22
N GLU A 370 -29.42 10.41 2.29
CA GLU A 370 -30.34 9.67 1.43
C GLU A 370 -31.78 9.68 1.97
N GLY A 371 -32.00 10.24 3.17
CA GLY A 371 -33.31 10.36 3.80
C GLY A 371 -33.66 9.23 4.76
N ASN A 372 -32.74 8.29 4.99
CA ASN A 372 -32.93 7.22 5.97
C ASN A 372 -32.72 7.75 7.38
N GLU A 373 -33.49 7.21 8.31
CA GLU A 373 -33.43 7.55 9.73
C GLU A 373 -33.20 6.30 10.58
N ALA A 374 -32.40 6.45 11.62
CA ALA A 374 -32.16 5.39 12.59
C ALA A 374 -32.03 6.00 13.99
N TYR A 375 -32.16 5.16 15.03
CA TYR A 375 -31.97 5.60 16.40
C TYR A 375 -31.25 4.57 17.26
N SER A 376 -30.55 5.06 18.29
CA SER A 376 -30.07 4.26 19.42
C SER A 376 -30.75 4.75 20.69
N LEU A 377 -31.23 3.83 21.51
CA LEU A 377 -31.84 4.10 22.81
C LEU A 377 -31.03 3.39 23.89
N TYR A 378 -30.65 4.11 24.93
CA TYR A 378 -29.97 3.59 26.10
C TYR A 378 -30.91 3.72 27.29
N GLU A 379 -31.22 2.60 27.94
CA GLU A 379 -32.13 2.52 29.10
C GLU A 379 -31.62 3.27 30.33
N HIS A 380 -30.31 3.41 30.47
CA HIS A 380 -29.69 4.21 31.52
C HIS A 380 -28.64 5.11 30.90
N PHE A 381 -28.66 6.38 31.26
CA PHE A 381 -27.68 7.39 30.88
C PHE A 381 -27.44 8.37 32.03
N SER A 382 -26.17 8.60 32.34
CA SER A 382 -25.75 9.68 33.24
C SER A 382 -24.37 10.21 32.91
N LEU A 383 -24.11 11.47 33.30
CA LEU A 383 -22.78 12.07 33.25
C LEU A 383 -22.27 12.30 34.66
N ALA A 384 -21.06 11.84 34.94
CA ALA A 384 -20.36 12.17 36.17
C ALA A 384 -20.10 13.69 36.28
N ASP A 385 -19.72 14.15 37.47
CA ASP A 385 -19.42 15.57 37.69
C ASP A 385 -18.12 16.01 36.98
N GLU A 386 -17.82 17.31 37.01
CA GLU A 386 -16.63 17.89 36.37
C GLU A 386 -15.32 17.31 36.89
N GLU A 387 -15.26 16.95 38.19
CA GLU A 387 -14.09 16.31 38.81
C GLU A 387 -13.73 15.00 38.12
N LEU A 388 -14.76 14.25 37.71
CA LEU A 388 -14.67 13.00 36.94
C LEU A 388 -14.77 13.23 35.42
N LYS A 389 -14.54 14.47 34.98
CA LYS A 389 -14.44 14.88 33.57
C LYS A 389 -15.70 14.59 32.76
N TYR A 390 -16.88 14.74 33.35
CA TYR A 390 -18.15 14.46 32.70
C TYR A 390 -18.21 13.07 32.06
N ARG A 391 -17.60 12.07 32.71
CA ARG A 391 -17.55 10.69 32.20
C ARG A 391 -18.95 10.18 31.91
N ILE A 392 -19.14 9.64 30.70
CA ILE A 392 -20.42 9.07 30.29
C ILE A 392 -20.64 7.69 30.88
N ASN A 393 -21.81 7.45 31.45
CA ASN A 393 -22.26 6.14 31.89
C ASN A 393 -23.54 5.77 31.15
N PHE A 394 -23.59 4.57 30.57
CA PHE A 394 -24.78 4.12 29.86
C PHE A 394 -24.93 2.60 29.85
N LYS A 395 -26.18 2.11 29.81
CA LYS A 395 -26.53 0.67 29.75
C LYS A 395 -27.80 0.45 28.93
N GLY A 396 -28.02 -0.81 28.53
CA GLY A 396 -29.25 -1.25 27.86
C GLY A 396 -29.43 -0.62 26.48
N LEU A 397 -28.51 -0.90 25.55
CA LEU A 397 -28.63 -0.42 24.16
C LEU A 397 -29.73 -1.18 23.42
N THR A 398 -30.64 -0.44 22.80
CA THR A 398 -31.64 -0.91 21.83
C THR A 398 -31.72 0.06 20.64
N GLY A 399 -32.50 -0.28 19.61
CA GLY A 399 -32.76 0.58 18.46
C GLY A 399 -32.23 0.02 17.13
N THR A 400 -32.27 0.86 16.10
CA THR A 400 -31.97 0.51 14.70
C THR A 400 -30.59 0.97 14.23
N ALA A 401 -29.94 1.90 14.95
CA ALA A 401 -28.63 2.46 14.60
C ALA A 401 -27.44 1.61 15.12
N GLY A 402 -27.52 0.30 14.92
CA GLY A 402 -26.48 -0.66 15.28
C GLY A 402 -26.82 -1.53 16.51
N LYS A 403 -26.33 -2.78 16.50
CA LYS A 403 -26.44 -3.72 17.64
C LYS A 403 -25.38 -3.52 18.72
N ILE A 404 -24.29 -2.83 18.36
CA ILE A 404 -23.17 -2.48 19.24
C ILE A 404 -23.19 -0.96 19.39
N SER A 405 -22.86 -0.48 20.60
CA SER A 405 -22.81 0.95 20.88
C SER A 405 -21.69 1.63 20.10
N SER A 406 -22.00 2.70 19.36
CA SER A 406 -20.95 3.52 18.73
C SER A 406 -20.25 4.43 19.74
N ILE A 407 -20.77 4.59 20.95
CA ILE A 407 -20.07 5.19 22.09
C ILE A 407 -19.26 4.08 22.76
N SER A 408 -17.96 4.29 22.97
CA SER A 408 -17.05 3.30 23.53
C SER A 408 -17.45 2.87 24.95
N GLN A 409 -17.25 1.58 25.23
CA GLN A 409 -17.43 0.97 26.55
C GLN A 409 -16.10 0.36 27.03
N PRO A 410 -15.70 0.55 28.31
CA PRO A 410 -16.37 1.36 29.33
C PRO A 410 -16.34 2.86 28.98
N GLY A 411 -17.29 3.62 29.53
CA GLY A 411 -17.44 5.03 29.21
C GLY A 411 -16.21 5.86 29.56
N ASN A 412 -15.88 6.82 28.69
CA ASN A 412 -14.70 7.67 28.79
C ASN A 412 -15.03 9.05 29.36
N GLY A 413 -13.98 9.75 29.82
CA GLY A 413 -14.07 11.19 30.11
C GLY A 413 -14.37 11.98 28.85
N PHE A 414 -14.98 13.15 29.01
CA PHE A 414 -15.19 14.07 27.90
C PHE A 414 -13.86 14.75 27.55
N SER A 415 -13.55 14.95 26.27
CA SER A 415 -12.36 15.68 25.83
C SER A 415 -12.77 16.79 24.86
N THR A 416 -12.02 17.89 24.89
CA THR A 416 -12.21 19.10 24.06
C THR A 416 -10.87 19.55 23.50
N LYS A 417 -10.85 20.58 22.65
CA LYS A 417 -9.62 21.02 21.98
C LYS A 417 -8.52 21.49 22.95
N ASP A 418 -8.91 22.00 24.11
CA ASP A 418 -8.06 22.54 25.17
C ASP A 418 -7.87 21.61 26.38
N VAL A 419 -8.70 20.57 26.52
CA VAL A 419 -8.60 19.58 27.61
C VAL A 419 -8.66 18.16 27.06
N ASP A 420 -7.56 17.44 27.19
CA ASP A 420 -7.40 16.06 26.73
C ASP A 420 -7.59 15.06 27.89
N ASN A 421 -8.68 14.28 27.82
CA ASN A 421 -9.01 13.20 28.75
C ASN A 421 -9.25 11.87 28.01
N ASP A 422 -8.80 11.74 26.76
CA ASP A 422 -8.98 10.53 25.98
C ASP A 422 -7.89 9.48 26.28
N LYS A 423 -8.01 8.27 25.73
CA LYS A 423 -7.06 7.17 25.98
C LYS A 423 -6.04 7.01 24.85
N CYS A 424 -6.05 7.91 23.87
CA CYS A 424 -5.11 7.89 22.77
C CYS A 424 -3.78 8.52 23.18
N ILE A 425 -2.72 8.18 22.46
CA ILE A 425 -1.46 8.97 22.47
C ILE A 425 -1.67 10.28 21.70
N CYS A 426 -2.64 10.29 20.79
CA CYS A 426 -3.07 11.43 20.00
C CYS A 426 -4.08 12.29 20.75
N LYS A 427 -4.27 13.55 20.36
CA LYS A 427 -5.34 14.40 20.90
C LYS A 427 -6.59 14.26 20.04
N CYS A 428 -7.53 13.39 20.42
CA CYS A 428 -8.65 13.03 19.56
C CYS A 428 -9.56 14.22 19.21
N SER A 429 -9.83 15.10 20.17
CA SER A 429 -10.64 16.30 19.93
C SER A 429 -9.98 17.24 18.92
N GLN A 430 -8.65 17.45 18.99
CA GLN A 430 -7.93 18.28 18.03
C GLN A 430 -7.86 17.63 16.63
N MET A 431 -7.73 16.30 16.58
CA MET A 431 -7.64 15.56 15.31
C MET A 431 -9.00 15.45 14.61
N LEU A 432 -10.06 15.11 15.36
CA LEU A 432 -11.40 14.83 14.83
C LEU A 432 -12.37 16.01 14.90
N THR A 433 -11.98 17.11 15.55
CA THR A 433 -12.79 18.30 15.87
C THR A 433 -13.95 18.04 16.83
N GLY A 434 -14.27 19.05 17.62
CA GLY A 434 -15.38 19.01 18.56
C GLY A 434 -15.09 18.25 19.85
N GLY A 435 -15.97 18.46 20.85
CA GLY A 435 -15.90 17.81 22.14
C GLY A 435 -16.71 16.51 22.17
N TRP A 436 -16.14 15.43 22.68
CA TRP A 436 -16.80 14.12 22.76
C TRP A 436 -16.18 13.23 23.84
N TRP A 437 -16.87 12.14 24.18
CA TRP A 437 -16.33 11.04 24.99
C TRP A 437 -15.45 10.12 24.13
N PHE A 438 -14.30 10.64 23.71
CA PHE A 438 -13.36 9.92 22.86
C PHE A 438 -12.66 8.77 23.61
N ASP A 439 -12.26 7.75 22.85
CA ASP A 439 -11.45 6.62 23.32
C ASP A 439 -10.05 6.71 22.72
N ALA A 440 -9.73 5.88 21.71
CA ALA A 440 -8.53 6.03 20.90
C ALA A 440 -8.83 5.89 19.38
N CYS A 441 -9.66 6.72 18.75
CA CYS A 441 -10.53 7.80 19.28
C CYS A 441 -12.00 7.35 19.44
N GLY A 442 -12.32 6.13 19.01
CA GLY A 442 -13.65 5.52 19.15
C GLY A 442 -14.57 5.61 17.92
N PRO A 443 -15.72 4.91 17.95
CA PRO A 443 -16.60 4.71 16.80
C PRO A 443 -17.60 5.84 16.54
N SER A 444 -17.68 6.87 17.39
CA SER A 444 -18.62 7.97 17.22
C SER A 444 -17.96 9.32 17.42
N ASN A 445 -18.53 10.34 16.78
CA ASN A 445 -18.34 11.74 17.09
C ASN A 445 -19.53 12.52 16.49
N LEU A 446 -20.58 12.78 17.28
CA LEU A 446 -21.74 13.54 16.80
C LEU A 446 -21.49 15.06 16.80
N ASN A 447 -20.38 15.49 17.40
CA ASN A 447 -19.96 16.88 17.51
C ASN A 447 -18.84 17.23 16.52
N GLY A 448 -18.54 16.34 15.56
CA GLY A 448 -17.55 16.58 14.51
C GLY A 448 -17.97 17.68 13.53
N LEU A 449 -17.10 17.95 12.57
CA LEU A 449 -17.31 18.93 11.51
C LEU A 449 -18.50 18.52 10.63
N TYR A 450 -19.38 19.48 10.33
CA TYR A 450 -20.50 19.25 9.43
C TYR A 450 -20.03 19.26 7.98
N TYR A 451 -20.38 18.23 7.19
CA TYR A 451 -20.09 18.16 5.76
C TYR A 451 -21.38 18.11 4.96
N PRO A 452 -21.57 19.00 3.97
CA PRO A 452 -22.77 19.03 3.15
C PRO A 452 -22.86 17.83 2.20
N LEU A 453 -24.03 17.66 1.57
CA LEU A 453 -24.28 16.66 0.53
C LEU A 453 -23.17 16.63 -0.52
N ARG A 454 -22.76 15.44 -0.96
CA ARG A 454 -21.64 15.16 -1.90
C ARG A 454 -20.24 15.36 -1.33
N GLN A 455 -20.11 15.89 -0.12
CA GLN A 455 -18.84 15.99 0.60
C GLN A 455 -18.85 15.14 1.88
N ASN A 456 -19.87 14.33 2.10
CA ASN A 456 -20.11 13.61 3.34
C ASN A 456 -19.41 12.23 3.43
N THR A 457 -18.76 11.76 2.36
CA THR A 457 -18.05 10.47 2.32
C THR A 457 -16.54 10.63 2.51
N ASN A 458 -15.90 9.62 3.11
CA ASN A 458 -14.48 9.59 3.47
C ASN A 458 -14.05 10.77 4.37
N LYS A 459 -14.92 11.19 5.29
CA LYS A 459 -14.69 12.31 6.21
C LYS A 459 -14.49 11.83 7.64
N PHE A 460 -13.23 11.59 8.01
CA PHE A 460 -12.88 11.11 9.35
C PHE A 460 -13.21 12.11 10.47
N LYS A 461 -13.19 13.41 10.20
CA LYS A 461 -13.59 14.50 11.13
C LYS A 461 -15.10 14.77 11.17
N GLY A 462 -15.88 14.00 10.41
CA GLY A 462 -17.31 14.25 10.23
C GLY A 462 -18.17 13.88 11.44
N ILE A 463 -19.47 14.15 11.31
CA ILE A 463 -20.50 13.71 12.25
C ILE A 463 -20.72 12.20 12.05
N LYS A 464 -20.07 11.36 12.84
CA LYS A 464 -19.99 9.90 12.58
C LYS A 464 -20.70 9.04 13.61
N TRP A 465 -21.31 7.96 13.12
CA TRP A 465 -21.86 6.87 13.93
C TRP A 465 -21.55 5.52 13.26
N TYR A 466 -20.47 4.87 13.71
CA TYR A 466 -19.85 3.75 13.01
C TYR A 466 -20.79 2.57 12.77
N TYR A 467 -21.52 2.12 13.78
CA TYR A 467 -22.36 0.92 13.66
C TYR A 467 -23.66 1.13 12.87
N TRP A 468 -23.85 2.32 12.28
CA TRP A 468 -24.92 2.58 11.31
C TRP A 468 -24.37 2.85 9.90
N LYS A 469 -23.49 3.85 9.71
CA LYS A 469 -23.00 4.28 8.38
C LYS A 469 -21.48 4.10 8.17
N GLY A 470 -20.76 3.55 9.15
CA GLY A 470 -19.32 3.34 9.09
C GLY A 470 -18.47 4.55 9.49
N ALA A 471 -17.14 4.42 9.39
CA ALA A 471 -16.18 5.41 9.90
C ALA A 471 -16.05 6.69 9.05
N GLY A 472 -16.36 6.61 7.75
CA GLY A 472 -16.11 7.67 6.79
C GLY A 472 -17.34 8.48 6.39
N TYR A 473 -18.53 8.18 6.91
CA TYR A 473 -19.77 8.84 6.53
C TYR A 473 -20.15 9.90 7.55
N SER A 474 -20.31 11.16 7.10
CA SER A 474 -20.82 12.28 7.90
C SER A 474 -22.33 12.39 7.76
N LEU A 475 -23.03 12.35 8.87
CA LEU A 475 -24.49 12.41 8.94
C LEU A 475 -25.03 13.81 8.59
N LYS A 476 -26.30 13.85 8.17
CA LYS A 476 -27.03 15.08 7.82
C LYS A 476 -27.61 15.78 9.05
N ALA A 477 -28.21 15.01 9.95
CA ALA A 477 -28.78 15.53 11.18
C ALA A 477 -28.65 14.54 12.34
N THR A 478 -28.48 15.07 13.55
CA THR A 478 -28.41 14.28 14.78
C THR A 478 -29.16 14.99 15.89
N ILE A 479 -29.86 14.22 16.71
CA ILE A 479 -30.52 14.72 17.92
C ILE A 479 -30.16 13.77 19.05
N MET A 480 -29.60 14.30 20.13
CA MET A 480 -29.48 13.59 21.40
C MET A 480 -30.50 14.17 22.37
N MET A 481 -31.31 13.32 22.98
CA MET A 481 -32.35 13.74 23.90
C MET A 481 -32.51 12.77 25.06
N ILE A 482 -32.89 13.30 26.21
CA ILE A 482 -33.05 12.55 27.45
C ILE A 482 -34.47 12.69 28.00
N ARG A 483 -34.93 11.64 28.69
CA ARG A 483 -36.21 11.62 29.39
C ARG A 483 -36.09 10.74 30.64
N PRO A 484 -36.77 11.04 31.76
CA PRO A 484 -36.75 10.15 32.92
C PRO A 484 -37.26 8.74 32.56
N THR A 485 -36.72 7.72 33.21
CA THR A 485 -37.14 6.32 33.00
C THR A 485 -38.56 6.04 33.49
N ASP A 486 -39.02 6.80 34.49
CA ASP A 486 -40.35 6.76 35.11
C ASP A 486 -41.39 7.68 34.41
N PHE A 487 -41.16 8.00 33.14
CA PHE A 487 -42.01 8.92 32.38
C PHE A 487 -43.45 8.42 32.24
#